data_AF-A0A8X7PRJ9-F1
#
_entry.id   AF-A0A8X7PRJ9-F1
#
_cell.length_a   1.000
_cell.length_b   1.000
_cell.length_c   1.000
_cell.angle_alpha   90.00
_cell.angle_beta   90.00
_cell.angle_gamma   90.00
#
_symmetry.space_group_name_H-M   'P 1'
#
loop_
_entity.id
_entity.type
_entity.pdbx_description
1 polymer ?
#
loop_
_entity_poly.entity_id
_entity_poly.type
_entity_poly.pdbx_seq_one_letter_code
_entity_poly.pdbx_strand_id
1 'polypeptide(L)' 'MLGSRVTTSNENPQWTVEKMPRARVMGDMTLLPNGDVLLINSGSAGSAAWELGREPVFVPDLYQPKKSGELEV' A
#
# COMPACT_ATOMS: atom_id res chain seq x y z
N MET A 1 -1.81 -7.90 -7.30
CA MET A 1 -2.04 -7.92 -5.85
C MET A 1 -3.02 -6.81 -5.49
N LEU A 2 -3.89 -7.06 -4.51
CA LEU A 2 -4.81 -6.08 -3.97
C LEU A 2 -4.39 -5.70 -2.54
N GLY A 3 -4.65 -4.46 -2.14
CA GLY A 3 -4.49 -3.96 -0.77
C GLY A 3 -5.80 -3.37 -0.26
N SER A 4 -5.97 -3.31 1.06
CA SER A 4 -7.17 -2.75 1.69
C SER A 4 -6.82 -1.45 2.43
N ARG A 5 -7.62 -0.42 2.23
CA ARG A 5 -7.47 0.90 2.87
C ARG A 5 -8.80 1.31 3.49
N VAL A 6 -8.75 1.99 4.63
CA VAL A 6 -9.92 2.65 5.24
C VAL A 6 -9.61 4.12 5.47
N THR A 7 -10.56 4.99 5.15
CA THR A 7 -10.47 6.43 5.45
C THR A 7 -11.25 6.69 6.72
N THR A 8 -10.55 6.86 7.84
CA THR A 8 -11.17 6.99 9.17
C THR A 8 -11.92 8.30 9.38
N SER A 9 -11.65 9.32 8.55
CA SER A 9 -12.31 10.63 8.60
C SER A 9 -13.67 10.68 7.91
N ASN A 10 -14.08 9.61 7.20
CA ASN A 10 -15.41 9.56 6.58
C ASN A 10 -16.49 9.33 7.65
N GLU A 11 -17.68 9.90 7.47
CA GLU A 11 -18.82 9.71 8.41
C GLU A 11 -19.22 8.23 8.55
N ASN A 12 -19.07 7.44 7.49
CA ASN A 12 -19.26 5.99 7.48
C ASN A 12 -18.02 5.30 6.86
N PRO A 13 -16.96 5.00 7.64
CA PRO A 13 -15.73 4.41 7.12
C PRO A 13 -15.96 3.02 6.55
N GLN A 14 -15.56 2.82 5.29
CA GLN A 14 -15.61 1.53 4.60
C GLN A 14 -14.21 1.12 4.17
N TRP A 15 -13.95 -0.18 4.14
CA TRP A 15 -12.74 -0.73 3.53
C TRP A 15 -12.87 -0.68 2.01
N THR A 16 -11.88 -0.10 1.36
CA THR A 16 -11.75 -0.10 -0.09
C THR A 16 -10.62 -1.04 -0.47
N VAL A 17 -10.87 -1.89 -1.46
CA VAL A 17 -9.88 -2.79 -2.03
C VAL A 17 -9.34 -2.17 -3.31
N GLU A 18 -8.04 -1.93 -3.37
CA GLU A 18 -7.39 -1.23 -4.48
C GLU A 18 -6.21 -2.03 -5.02
N LYS A 19 -5.86 -1.79 -6.28
CA LYS A 19 -4.68 -2.41 -6.90
C LYS A 19 -3.42 -1.75 -6.37
N MET A 20 -2.52 -2.56 -5.81
CA MET A 20 -1.22 -2.09 -5.35
C MET A 20 -0.19 -2.11 -6.51
N PRO A 21 0.82 -1.22 -6.49
CA PRO A 21 1.86 -1.18 -7.53
C PRO A 21 2.59 -2.51 -7.73
N ARG A 22 2.86 -3.21 -6.63
CA ARG A 22 3.55 -4.51 -6.63
C ARG A 22 3.16 -5.37 -5.43
N ALA A 23 3.53 -6.65 -5.52
CA ALA A 23 3.48 -7.54 -4.38
C ALA A 23 4.49 -7.15 -3.30
N ARG A 24 4.09 -7.24 -2.02
CA ARG A 24 4.96 -6.94 -0.87
C ARG A 24 4.65 -7.78 0.36
N VAL A 25 5.70 -8.13 1.09
CA VAL A 25 5.71 -8.61 2.47
C VAL A 25 6.69 -7.75 3.28
N MET A 26 6.40 -7.54 4.56
CA MET A 26 7.23 -6.74 5.48
C MET A 26 7.55 -5.33 4.95
N GLY A 27 6.60 -4.72 4.22
CA GLY A 27 6.73 -3.37 3.67
C GLY A 27 6.57 -2.29 4.71
N ASP A 28 7.43 -1.28 4.70
CA ASP A 28 7.24 -0.04 5.44
C ASP A 28 6.56 1.02 4.56
N MET A 29 5.68 1.82 5.15
CA MET A 29 4.90 2.84 4.45
C MET A 29 4.90 4.15 5.24
N THR A 30 5.04 5.28 4.54
CA THR A 30 4.93 6.61 5.14
C THR A 30 4.12 7.57 4.26
N LEU A 31 3.38 8.47 4.89
CA LEU A 31 2.58 9.50 4.23
C LEU A 31 3.47 10.65 3.78
N LEU A 32 3.29 11.09 2.54
CA LEU A 32 3.88 12.32 2.02
C LEU A 32 2.93 13.50 2.23
N PRO A 33 3.43 14.76 2.28
CA PRO A 33 2.59 15.94 2.51
C PRO A 33 1.48 16.15 1.46
N ASN A 34 1.62 15.58 0.27
CA ASN A 34 0.63 15.66 -0.80
C ASN A 34 -0.47 14.58 -0.72
N GLY A 35 -0.41 13.68 0.27
CA GLY A 35 -1.36 12.58 0.46
C GLY A 35 -0.99 11.28 -0.25
N ASP A 36 0.11 11.26 -1.03
CA ASP A 36 0.67 10.02 -1.55
C ASP A 36 1.30 9.19 -0.44
N VAL A 37 1.50 7.91 -0.70
CA VAL A 37 2.17 6.99 0.21
C VAL A 37 3.46 6.50 -0.43
N LEU A 38 4.58 6.73 0.25
CA LEU A 38 5.87 6.17 -0.12
C LEU A 38 6.01 4.79 0.52
N LEU A 39 6.33 3.78 -0.30
CA LEU A 39 6.54 2.41 0.12
C LEU A 39 8.01 2.06 -0.05
N ILE A 40 8.64 1.63 1.05
CA ILE A 40 10.06 1.25 1.09
C ILE A 40 10.21 -0.11 1.76
N ASN A 41 11.40 -0.71 1.63
CA ASN A 41 11.82 -1.94 2.32
C ASN A 41 10.80 -3.08 2.24
N SER A 42 10.90 -3.99 1.25
CA SER A 42 9.99 -5.15 1.21
C SER A 42 10.59 -6.33 0.43
N GLY A 43 9.91 -7.48 0.46
CA GLY A 43 10.08 -8.58 -0.51
C GLY A 43 8.79 -8.81 -1.28
N SER A 44 8.82 -9.19 -2.57
CA SER A 44 7.59 -9.46 -3.34
C SER A 44 7.00 -10.86 -3.12
N ALA A 45 7.73 -11.74 -2.45
CA ALA A 45 7.30 -13.10 -2.16
C ALA A 45 7.77 -13.57 -0.77
N GLY A 46 7.22 -14.70 -0.31
CA GLY A 46 7.54 -15.29 0.99
C GLY A 46 6.56 -14.87 2.09
N SER A 47 7.02 -14.84 3.34
CA SER A 47 6.22 -14.48 4.51
C SER A 47 6.97 -13.57 5.46
N ALA A 48 6.22 -12.85 6.29
CA ALA A 48 6.80 -12.07 7.39
C ALA A 48 7.27 -13.03 8.49
N ALA A 49 8.56 -13.38 8.45
CA ALA A 49 9.25 -14.23 9.42
C ALA A 49 10.77 -14.19 9.17
N TRP A 50 11.54 -14.72 10.13
CA TRP A 50 13.00 -14.81 10.02
C TRP A 50 13.40 -15.66 8.80
N GLU A 51 14.27 -15.13 7.93
CA GLU A 51 14.84 -15.80 6.75
C GLU A 51 13.84 -16.35 5.71
N LEU A 52 12.55 -15.98 5.81
CA LEU A 52 11.49 -16.42 4.88
C LEU A 52 11.08 -15.37 3.85
N GLY A 53 11.71 -14.19 3.85
CA GLY A 53 11.57 -13.21 2.77
C GLY A 53 12.17 -13.71 1.46
N ARG A 54 11.50 -13.46 0.34
CA ARG A 54 11.96 -13.81 -1.02
C ARG A 54 11.76 -12.61 -1.95
N GLU A 55 12.54 -12.58 -3.03
CA GLU A 55 12.48 -11.53 -4.05
C GLU A 55 12.53 -10.11 -3.45
N PRO A 56 13.69 -9.69 -2.90
CA PRO A 56 13.83 -8.38 -2.28
C PRO A 56 13.50 -7.25 -3.27
N VAL A 57 12.80 -6.23 -2.76
CA VAL A 57 12.41 -5.04 -3.50
C VAL A 57 13.38 -3.92 -3.18
N PHE A 58 14.30 -3.63 -4.10
CA PHE A 58 15.35 -2.61 -3.91
C PHE A 58 14.96 -1.20 -4.35
N VAL A 59 13.81 -1.04 -5.00
CA VAL A 59 13.31 0.26 -5.49
C VAL A 59 12.05 0.65 -4.72
N PRO A 60 11.93 1.93 -4.32
CA PRO A 60 10.71 2.41 -3.68
C PRO A 60 9.57 2.46 -4.69
N ASP A 61 8.34 2.33 -4.20
CA ASP A 61 7.14 2.59 -4.98
C ASP A 61 6.39 3.79 -4.41
N LEU A 62 5.72 4.52 -5.31
CA LEU A 62 4.76 5.55 -4.94
C LEU A 62 3.34 4.99 -5.15
N TYR A 63 2.54 4.94 -4.08
CA TYR A 63 1.13 4.63 -4.14
C TYR A 63 0.33 5.93 -4.01
N GLN A 64 -0.55 6.14 -4.97
CA GLN A 64 -1.39 7.34 -5.05
C GLN A 64 -2.84 6.88 -4.80
N PRO A 65 -3.29 6.89 -3.53
CA PRO A 65 -4.67 6.51 -3.23
C PRO A 65 -5.62 7.47 -3.94
N LYS A 66 -6.66 6.94 -4.57
CA LYS A 66 -7.73 7.79 -5.11
C LYS A 66 -8.29 8.65 -3.98
N LYS A 67 -8.50 9.94 -4.25
CA LYS A 67 -9.12 10.83 -3.26
C LYS A 67 -10.54 10.33 -2.99
N SER A 68 -10.90 10.21 -1.72
CA SER A 68 -12.26 9.88 -1.30
C SER A 68 -13.21 10.96 -1.84
N GLY A 69 -13.95 10.66 -2.91
CA GLY A 69 -14.85 11.60 -3.59
C GLY A 69 -14.69 11.70 -5.12
N GLU A 70 -13.63 11.12 -5.70
CA GLU A 70 -13.53 10.96 -7.15
C GLU A 70 -14.41 9.78 -7.58
N LEU A 71 -15.62 10.09 -8.09
CA LEU A 71 -16.53 9.10 -8.67
C LEU A 71 -15.83 8.41 -9.85
N GLU A 72 -16.00 7.08 -9.95
CA GLU A 72 -15.69 6.36 -11.18
C GLU A 72 -16.63 6.89 -12.27
N VAL A 73 -16.09 7.73 -13.15
CA VAL A 73 -16.69 8.00 -14.47
C VAL A 73 -16.39 6.85 -15.41
#